data_AF-A0A251UVS9-F1
#
_entry.id   AF-A0A251UVS9-F1
#
_cell.length_a   1.000
_cell.length_b   1.000
_cell.length_c   1.000
_cell.angle_alpha   90.00
_cell.angle_beta   90.00
_cell.angle_gamma   90.00
#
_symmetry.space_group_name_H-M   'P 1'
#
loop_
_entity.id
_entity.type
_entity.pdbx_description
1 polymer ?
#
loop_
_entity_poly.entity_id
_entity_poly.type
_entity_poly.pdbx_seq_one_letter_code
_entity_poly.pdbx_strand_id
1 'polypeptide(L)'
;MVPGSPTEREFRVFIRNNVLVGISQREVNTFYSILTEKKHDMEKVIDEFYMDKVSMGFESESYTLDVYVRKDMKVKLLDFNLWCEVKLPLLFTWAELESAQLMREPEFRIVESRFGVRPGLKTAVPYGYLDTSEGSGWDRLFRNADEELRRQTRSAGGC
;
A
#
# COMPACT_ATOMS: atom_id res chain seq x y z
N MET A 1 21.53 -1.76 13.23
CA MET A 1 20.76 -0.73 12.50
C MET A 1 21.21 -0.76 11.05
N VAL A 2 20.37 -1.21 10.12
CA VAL A 2 20.71 -1.19 8.69
C VAL A 2 20.49 0.25 8.19
N PRO A 3 21.45 0.86 7.48
CA PRO A 3 21.24 2.16 6.84
C PRO A 3 20.04 2.08 5.90
N GLY A 4 19.18 3.11 5.88
CA GLY A 4 17.87 3.11 5.23
C GLY A 4 17.81 2.35 3.91
N SER A 5 16.90 1.36 3.85
CA SER A 5 16.56 0.63 2.63
C SER A 5 16.17 1.63 1.52
N PRO A 6 16.59 1.43 0.26
CA PRO A 6 16.14 2.25 -0.87
C PRO A 6 14.62 2.43 -0.91
N THR A 7 13.89 1.43 -0.43
CA THR A 7 12.42 1.37 -0.43
C THR A 7 11.72 2.38 0.48
N GLU A 8 12.42 2.95 1.49
CA GLU A 8 11.80 3.86 2.47
C GLU A 8 11.19 5.11 1.82
N ARG A 9 11.81 5.61 0.75
CA ARG A 9 11.41 6.85 0.09
C ARG A 9 10.99 6.62 -1.36
N GLU A 10 10.49 5.41 -1.62
CA GLU A 10 9.87 5.06 -2.89
C GLU A 10 8.36 5.29 -2.83
N PHE A 11 7.83 5.89 -3.89
CA PHE A 11 6.42 6.21 -4.00
C PHE A 11 5.91 5.86 -5.38
N ARG A 12 4.65 5.44 -5.44
CA ARG A 12 3.88 5.41 -6.69
C ARG A 12 3.03 6.66 -6.76
N VAL A 13 3.12 7.35 -7.88
CA VAL A 13 2.32 8.53 -8.21
C VAL A 13 1.32 8.13 -9.28
N PHE A 14 0.06 8.50 -9.08
CA PHE A 14 -1.05 8.16 -9.94
C PHE A 14 -1.46 9.40 -10.72
N ILE A 15 -1.37 9.31 -12.05
CA ILE A 15 -1.73 10.38 -12.97
C ILE A 15 -2.95 9.94 -13.77
N ARG A 16 -4.00 10.75 -13.78
CA ARG A 16 -5.22 10.52 -14.53
C ARG A 16 -5.62 11.77 -15.27
N ASN A 17 -5.88 11.65 -16.57
CA ASN A 17 -6.21 12.78 -17.44
C ASN A 17 -5.22 13.97 -17.28
N ASN A 18 -3.93 13.65 -17.21
CA ASN A 18 -2.82 14.59 -16.96
C ASN A 18 -2.86 15.32 -15.61
N VAL A 19 -3.66 14.84 -14.66
CA VAL A 19 -3.75 15.36 -13.30
C VAL A 19 -3.19 14.33 -12.32
N LEU A 20 -2.32 14.77 -11.40
CA LEU A 20 -1.89 13.95 -10.28
C LEU A 20 -3.06 13.78 -9.32
N VAL A 21 -3.49 12.54 -9.09
CA VAL A 21 -4.65 12.22 -8.25
C VAL A 21 -4.27 11.58 -6.92
N GLY A 22 -3.06 11.03 -6.82
CA GLY A 22 -2.60 10.46 -5.57
C GLY A 22 -1.14 10.03 -5.58
N ILE A 23 -0.60 9.93 -4.38
CA ILE A 23 0.75 9.44 -4.10
C ILE A 23 0.63 8.38 -3.01
N SER A 24 1.28 7.23 -3.22
CA SER A 24 1.29 6.13 -2.26
C SER A 24 2.71 5.70 -1.94
N GLN A 25 2.99 5.48 -0.66
CA GLN A 25 4.20 4.75 -0.23
C GLN A 25 4.29 3.39 -0.95
N ARG A 26 5.45 3.08 -1.55
CA ARG A 26 5.60 1.88 -2.37
C ARG A 26 5.58 0.58 -1.55
N GLU A 27 6.27 0.57 -0.41
CA GLU A 27 6.28 -0.54 0.55
C GLU A 27 5.19 -0.33 1.60
N VAL A 28 3.98 -0.84 1.34
CA VAL A 28 2.81 -0.64 2.21
C VAL A 28 2.86 -1.44 3.51
N ASN A 29 3.79 -2.39 3.63
CA ASN A 29 4.01 -3.18 4.82
C ASN A 29 5.25 -2.70 5.56
N THR A 30 5.46 -1.41 5.75
CA THR A 30 6.45 -0.91 6.72
C THR A 30 6.08 0.49 7.16
N PHE A 31 6.13 0.75 8.46
CA PHE A 31 6.07 2.11 8.98
C PHE A 31 7.46 2.75 8.98
N TYR A 32 7.60 3.90 8.32
CA TYR A 32 8.82 4.69 8.32
C TYR A 32 8.54 6.05 8.96
N SER A 33 9.09 6.30 10.16
CA SER A 33 8.81 7.53 10.92
C SER A 33 9.20 8.80 10.15
N ILE A 34 10.27 8.72 9.35
CA ILE A 34 10.71 9.85 8.53
C ILE A 34 9.64 10.28 7.51
N LEU A 35 8.80 9.36 7.05
CA LEU A 35 7.72 9.70 6.13
C LEU A 35 6.66 10.54 6.83
N THR A 36 6.35 10.26 8.10
CA THR A 36 5.43 11.11 8.87
C THR A 36 6.02 12.51 9.12
N GLU A 37 7.32 12.60 9.35
CA GLU A 37 8.02 13.88 9.59
C GLU A 37 8.18 14.73 8.31
N LYS A 38 8.34 14.07 7.16
CA LYS A 38 8.67 14.71 5.88
C LYS A 38 7.58 14.61 4.83
N LYS A 39 6.38 14.15 5.20
CA LYS A 39 5.25 13.93 4.29
C LYS A 39 5.02 15.13 3.37
N HIS A 40 4.82 16.30 3.94
CA HIS A 40 4.52 17.51 3.19
C HIS A 40 5.69 17.97 2.30
N ASP A 41 6.93 17.90 2.80
CA ASP A 41 8.12 18.24 2.01
C ASP A 41 8.27 17.31 0.79
N MET A 42 7.98 16.01 0.96
CA MET A 42 8.08 15.00 -0.09
C MET A 42 6.96 15.14 -1.12
N GLU A 43 5.73 15.37 -0.67
CA GLU A 43 4.57 15.67 -1.54
C GLU A 43 4.91 16.82 -2.48
N LYS A 44 5.37 17.93 -1.91
CA LYS A 44 5.70 19.14 -2.66
C LYS A 44 6.74 18.88 -3.75
N VAL A 45 7.85 18.20 -3.45
CA VAL A 45 8.88 17.96 -4.47
C VAL A 45 8.45 16.93 -5.52
N ILE A 46 7.54 16.01 -5.20
CA ILE A 46 6.95 15.09 -6.16
C ILE A 46 6.01 15.84 -7.11
N ASP A 47 5.17 16.73 -6.58
CA ASP A 47 4.28 17.58 -7.38
C ASP A 47 5.06 18.49 -8.32
N GLU A 48 6.08 19.19 -7.80
CA GLU A 48 6.99 20.02 -8.60
C GLU A 48 7.70 19.20 -9.68
N PHE A 49 8.19 18.01 -9.34
CA PHE A 49 8.81 17.11 -10.32
C PHE A 49 7.85 16.69 -11.43
N TYR A 50 6.61 16.32 -11.08
CA TYR A 50 5.60 15.95 -12.08
C TYR A 50 5.30 17.12 -13.01
N MET A 51 5.00 18.30 -12.46
CA MET A 51 4.65 19.49 -13.23
C MET A 51 5.80 19.93 -14.14
N ASP A 52 7.03 19.99 -13.63
CA ASP A 52 8.17 20.56 -14.36
C ASP A 52 8.82 19.59 -15.35
N LYS A 53 8.77 18.28 -15.08
CA LYS A 53 9.59 17.28 -15.80
C LYS A 53 8.80 16.22 -16.54
N VAL A 54 7.57 15.94 -16.14
CA VAL A 54 6.81 14.80 -16.67
C VAL A 54 5.58 15.23 -17.46
N SER A 55 4.81 16.21 -16.96
CA SER A 55 3.50 16.61 -17.48
C SER A 55 3.46 16.93 -18.98
N MET A 56 4.55 17.46 -19.55
CA MET A 56 4.61 17.91 -20.94
C MET A 56 5.21 16.88 -21.92
N GLY A 57 5.43 15.64 -21.51
CA GLY A 57 6.27 14.70 -22.28
C GLY A 57 5.68 13.34 -22.63
N PHE A 58 4.46 13.02 -22.20
CA PHE A 58 3.92 11.66 -22.32
C PHE A 58 2.64 11.61 -23.17
N GLU A 59 2.54 10.63 -24.07
CA GLU A 59 1.40 10.49 -24.98
C GLU A 59 0.13 9.99 -24.28
N SER A 60 0.28 9.20 -23.20
CA SER A 60 -0.85 8.73 -22.41
C SER A 60 -1.25 9.78 -21.39
N GLU A 61 -2.56 10.07 -21.29
CA GLU A 61 -3.07 10.99 -20.29
C GLU A 61 -3.24 10.34 -18.91
N SER A 62 -3.27 9.01 -18.83
CA SER A 62 -3.40 8.27 -17.57
C SER A 62 -2.33 7.18 -17.45
N TYR A 63 -1.59 7.21 -16.35
CA TYR A 63 -0.45 6.32 -16.10
C TYR A 63 -0.03 6.40 -14.63
N THR A 64 0.91 5.54 -14.24
CA THR A 64 1.54 5.62 -12.92
C THR A 64 3.05 5.72 -13.06
N LEU A 65 3.69 6.41 -12.13
CA LEU A 65 5.14 6.56 -12.06
C LEU A 65 5.63 6.11 -10.69
N ASP A 66 6.65 5.27 -10.68
CA ASP A 66 7.37 4.95 -9.45
C ASP A 66 8.56 5.91 -9.35
N VAL A 67 8.69 6.59 -8.21
CA VAL A 67 9.72 7.60 -7.96
C VAL A 67 10.43 7.34 -6.64
N TYR A 68 11.67 7.80 -6.53
CA TYR A 68 12.45 7.82 -5.30
C TYR A 68 12.79 9.25 -4.90
N VAL A 69 12.43 9.66 -3.68
CA VAL A 69 12.81 10.96 -3.12
C VAL A 69 14.11 10.82 -2.33
N ARG A 70 15.17 11.45 -2.82
CA ARG A 70 16.48 11.42 -2.16
C ARG A 70 16.48 12.22 -0.85
N LYS A 71 17.54 12.05 -0.05
CA LYS A 71 17.75 12.83 1.18
C LYS A 71 17.88 14.34 0.96
N ASP A 72 18.39 14.75 -0.21
CA ASP A 72 18.49 16.15 -0.65
C ASP A 72 17.22 16.66 -1.35
N MET A 73 16.08 15.96 -1.16
CA MET A 73 14.77 16.30 -1.70
C MET A 73 14.69 16.36 -3.24
N LYS A 74 15.67 15.77 -3.93
CA LYS A 74 15.62 15.55 -5.37
C LYS A 74 14.87 14.27 -5.69
N VAL A 75 13.92 14.36 -6.61
CA VAL A 75 13.15 13.22 -7.11
C VAL A 75 13.90 12.52 -8.24
N LYS A 76 13.91 11.19 -8.20
CA LYS A 76 14.35 10.34 -9.30
C LYS A 76 13.16 9.51 -9.79
N LEU A 77 12.93 9.52 -11.09
CA LEU A 77 12.03 8.55 -11.71
C LEU A 77 12.69 7.16 -11.71
N LEU A 78 11.93 6.14 -11.32
CA LEU A 78 12.37 4.74 -11.32
C LEU A 78 11.72 3.95 -12.45
N ASP A 79 10.40 4.10 -12.64
CA ASP A 79 9.64 3.30 -13.60
C ASP A 79 8.38 4.03 -14.06
N PHE A 80 7.93 3.73 -15.29
CA PHE A 80 6.62 4.12 -15.82
C PHE A 80 5.74 2.89 -15.95
N ASN A 81 4.48 3.01 -15.55
CA ASN A 81 3.53 1.91 -15.53
C ASN A 81 2.20 2.34 -16.15
N LEU A 82 1.53 1.40 -16.82
CA LEU A 82 0.20 1.62 -17.38
C LEU A 82 -0.85 1.89 -16.29
N TRP A 83 -1.89 2.63 -16.65
CA TRP A 83 -3.11 2.76 -15.85
C TRP A 83 -3.99 1.53 -16.05
N CYS A 84 -3.82 0.50 -15.22
CA CYS A 84 -4.68 -0.69 -15.31
C CYS A 84 -4.75 -1.48 -14.00
N GLU A 85 -5.89 -2.15 -13.78
CA GLU A 85 -6.19 -2.92 -12.56
C GLU A 85 -5.20 -4.05 -12.26
N VAL A 86 -4.43 -4.51 -13.25
CA VAL A 86 -3.39 -5.53 -13.09
C VAL A 86 -2.26 -5.04 -12.18
N LYS A 87 -2.03 -3.72 -12.12
CA LYS A 87 -1.05 -3.13 -11.21
C LYS A 87 -1.68 -2.90 -9.84
N LEU A 88 -0.92 -3.18 -8.78
CA LEU A 88 -1.41 -2.95 -7.42
C LEU A 88 -1.63 -1.45 -7.17
N PRO A 89 -2.81 -1.04 -6.65
CA PRO A 89 -3.12 0.35 -6.31
C PRO A 89 -2.54 0.77 -4.94
N LEU A 90 -1.85 -0.13 -4.25
CA LEU A 90 -1.13 0.10 -2.99
C LEU A 90 -2.07 0.56 -1.86
N LEU A 91 -1.92 1.79 -1.36
CA LEU A 91 -2.76 2.35 -0.29
C LEU A 91 -4.08 2.95 -0.82
N PHE A 92 -4.39 2.73 -2.09
CA PHE A 92 -5.65 3.11 -2.72
C PHE A 92 -6.39 1.88 -3.24
N THR A 93 -7.63 2.10 -3.61
CA THR A 93 -8.38 1.23 -4.52
C THR A 93 -8.47 1.88 -5.91
N TRP A 94 -8.65 1.07 -6.95
CA TRP A 94 -8.86 1.60 -8.31
C TRP A 94 -10.13 2.46 -8.41
N ALA A 95 -11.20 2.08 -7.70
CA ALA A 95 -12.43 2.86 -7.65
C ALA A 95 -12.22 4.27 -7.06
N GLU A 96 -11.40 4.42 -6.02
CA GLU A 96 -11.04 5.75 -5.48
C GLU A 96 -10.25 6.57 -6.49
N LEU A 97 -9.25 5.96 -7.14
CA LEU A 97 -8.41 6.60 -8.17
C LEU A 97 -9.22 7.03 -9.40
N GLU A 98 -10.33 6.35 -9.67
CA GLU A 98 -11.29 6.70 -10.71
C GLU A 98 -12.36 7.73 -10.26
N SER A 99 -12.36 8.14 -9.00
CA SER A 99 -13.31 9.13 -8.49
C SER A 99 -12.98 10.55 -8.92
N ALA A 100 -14.01 11.40 -9.01
CA ALA A 100 -13.83 12.84 -9.21
C ALA A 100 -13.28 13.55 -7.96
N GLN A 101 -13.35 12.91 -6.79
CA GLN A 101 -12.83 13.48 -5.55
C GLN A 101 -11.31 13.63 -5.62
N LEU A 102 -10.59 12.55 -5.93
CA LEU A 102 -9.13 12.58 -6.03
C LEU A 102 -8.59 13.42 -7.20
N MET A 103 -9.41 13.65 -8.23
CA MET A 103 -9.10 14.62 -9.28
C MET A 103 -9.10 16.07 -8.79
N ARG A 104 -9.89 16.39 -7.76
CA ARG A 104 -10.02 17.74 -7.19
C ARG A 104 -9.08 17.94 -6.01
N GLU A 105 -8.95 16.92 -5.19
CA GLU A 105 -8.19 16.91 -3.94
C GLU A 105 -7.30 15.67 -3.95
N PRO A 106 -6.11 15.75 -4.56
CA PRO A 106 -5.17 14.65 -4.57
C PRO A 106 -4.71 14.31 -3.15
N GLU A 107 -4.45 13.03 -2.90
CA GLU A 107 -4.03 12.55 -1.58
C GLU A 107 -2.63 11.94 -1.60
N PHE A 108 -1.83 12.26 -0.59
CA PHE A 108 -0.62 11.51 -0.25
C PHE A 108 -0.86 10.55 0.92
N ARG A 109 -0.87 9.24 0.63
CA ARG A 109 -1.05 8.16 1.61
C ARG A 109 0.28 7.48 1.94
N ILE A 110 0.57 7.38 3.24
CA ILE A 110 1.71 6.66 3.82
C ILE A 110 1.20 5.75 4.95
N VAL A 111 2.01 4.79 5.37
CA VAL A 111 1.73 4.01 6.58
C VAL A 111 2.01 4.89 7.79
N GLU A 112 0.98 5.24 8.55
CA GLU A 112 1.08 6.25 9.64
C GLU A 112 1.39 5.65 11.02
N SER A 113 1.29 4.32 11.20
CA SER A 113 1.63 3.69 12.48
C SER A 113 2.24 2.29 12.32
N ARG A 114 2.99 1.84 13.34
CA ARG A 114 3.56 0.48 13.40
C ARG A 114 2.52 -0.61 13.66
N PHE A 115 1.32 -0.26 14.10
CA PHE A 115 0.28 -1.21 14.46
C PHE A 115 -0.34 -1.79 13.19
N GLY A 116 0.32 -2.80 12.63
CA GLY A 116 -0.12 -3.46 11.39
C GLY A 116 1.01 -4.14 10.64
N VAL A 117 2.26 -3.84 10.96
CA VAL A 117 3.39 -4.36 10.21
C VAL A 117 4.54 -4.82 11.10
N ARG A 118 4.90 -6.10 10.99
CA ARG A 118 6.20 -6.60 11.47
C ARG A 118 7.27 -6.43 10.38
N PRO A 119 8.38 -5.74 10.66
CA PRO A 119 9.53 -5.71 9.75
C PRO A 119 10.10 -7.13 9.59
N GLY A 120 10.25 -7.60 8.35
CA GLY A 120 11.08 -8.79 8.05
C GLY A 120 10.36 -10.07 7.60
N LEU A 121 9.06 -10.06 7.34
CA LEU A 121 8.38 -11.21 6.74
C LEU A 121 7.81 -10.83 5.36
N LYS A 122 8.30 -11.48 4.30
CA LYS A 122 7.89 -11.25 2.89
C LYS A 122 6.41 -11.59 2.59
N THR A 123 5.64 -11.97 3.60
CA THR A 123 4.20 -12.16 3.56
C THR A 123 3.62 -11.44 4.76
N ALA A 124 2.96 -10.30 4.52
CA ALA A 124 2.21 -9.59 5.53
C ALA A 124 1.01 -10.45 5.94
N VAL A 125 1.21 -11.24 6.99
CA VAL A 125 0.13 -11.97 7.65
C VAL A 125 -0.37 -11.06 8.78
N PRO A 126 -1.66 -10.66 8.78
CA PRO A 126 -2.23 -9.87 9.87
C PRO A 126 -1.92 -10.52 11.23
N TYR A 127 -1.68 -9.72 12.27
CA TYR A 127 -1.25 -10.23 13.57
C TYR A 127 -2.24 -11.25 14.16
N GLY A 128 -3.54 -10.99 14.01
CA GLY A 128 -4.60 -11.91 14.42
C GLY A 128 -4.60 -13.26 13.68
N TYR A 129 -3.90 -13.34 12.55
CA TYR A 129 -3.74 -14.58 11.79
C TYR A 129 -2.53 -15.42 12.24
N LEU A 130 -1.64 -14.89 13.08
CA LEU A 130 -0.47 -15.61 13.61
C LEU A 130 -0.67 -16.06 15.06
N ASP A 131 -1.71 -15.55 15.72
CA ASP A 131 -2.02 -15.89 17.10
C ASP A 131 -2.83 -17.19 17.15
N THR A 132 -2.16 -18.29 17.46
CA THR A 132 -2.77 -19.60 17.72
C THR A 132 -2.77 -19.93 19.21
N SER A 133 -2.60 -18.94 20.08
CA SER A 133 -2.65 -19.15 21.52
C SER A 133 -4.07 -19.51 21.99
N GLU A 134 -4.17 -20.10 23.18
CA GLU A 134 -5.44 -20.44 23.79
C GLU A 134 -6.26 -19.16 24.05
N GLY A 135 -7.48 -19.10 23.54
CA GLY A 135 -8.37 -17.93 23.54
C GLY A 135 -8.32 -17.08 22.26
N SER A 136 -7.39 -17.34 21.35
CA SER A 136 -7.27 -16.61 20.07
C SER A 136 -8.44 -16.89 19.10
N GLY A 137 -8.53 -16.06 18.05
CA GLY A 137 -9.51 -16.25 16.98
C GLY A 137 -9.38 -17.61 16.28
N TRP A 138 -8.14 -18.09 16.08
CA TRP A 138 -7.87 -19.40 15.50
C TRP A 138 -8.24 -20.55 16.41
N ASP A 139 -7.89 -20.45 17.69
CA ASP A 139 -8.25 -21.47 18.68
C ASP A 139 -9.78 -21.64 18.79
N ARG A 140 -10.53 -20.53 18.74
CA ARG A 140 -12.00 -20.58 18.64
C ARG A 140 -12.49 -21.22 17.33
N LEU A 141 -11.90 -20.86 16.20
CA LEU A 141 -12.26 -21.44 14.90
C LEU A 141 -12.02 -22.95 14.86
N PHE A 142 -10.85 -23.43 15.33
CA PHE A 142 -10.53 -24.86 15.36
C PHE A 142 -11.45 -25.63 16.29
N ARG A 143 -11.76 -25.11 17.49
CA ARG A 143 -12.74 -25.73 18.39
C ARG A 143 -14.11 -25.87 17.73
N ASN A 144 -14.60 -24.81 17.09
CA ASN A 144 -15.90 -24.84 16.42
C ASN A 144 -15.90 -25.86 15.26
N ALA A 145 -14.81 -25.95 14.50
CA ALA A 145 -14.66 -26.90 13.42
C ALA A 145 -14.65 -28.36 13.92
N ASP A 146 -13.94 -28.63 15.02
CA ASP A 146 -13.91 -29.95 15.66
C ASP A 146 -15.28 -30.35 16.22
N GLU A 147 -16.02 -29.42 16.81
CA GLU A 147 -17.39 -29.64 17.28
C GLU A 147 -18.34 -29.98 16.12
N GLU A 148 -18.25 -29.25 15.02
CA GLU A 148 -19.09 -29.48 13.85
C GLU A 148 -18.75 -30.82 13.17
N LEU A 149 -17.47 -31.18 13.07
CA LEU A 149 -17.04 -32.49 12.54
C LEU A 149 -17.58 -33.65 13.39
N ARG A 150 -17.53 -33.51 14.72
CA ARG A 150 -18.12 -34.50 15.64
C ARG A 150 -19.63 -34.60 15.47
N ARG A 151 -20.32 -33.47 15.27
CA ARG A 151 -21.77 -33.45 15.02
C ARG A 151 -22.11 -34.18 13.74
N GLN A 152 -21.39 -33.92 12.65
CA GLN A 152 -21.61 -34.57 11.36
C GLN A 152 -21.29 -36.08 11.41
N THR A 153 -20.20 -36.47 12.09
CA THR A 153 -19.84 -37.87 12.26
C THR A 153 -20.89 -38.66 13.07
N ARG A 154 -21.47 -38.04 14.11
CA ARG A 154 -22.59 -38.61 14.87
C ARG A 154 -23.89 -38.69 14.08
N SER A 155 -24.10 -37.75 13.16
CA SER A 155 -25.27 -37.71 12.27
C SER A 155 -25.18 -38.75 11.15
N ALA A 156 -23.96 -39.06 10.68
CA ALA A 156 -23.69 -40.03 9.62
C ALA A 156 -23.52 -41.49 10.12
N GLY A 157 -23.20 -41.69 11.40
CA GLY A 157 -23.08 -43.00 12.03
C GLY A 157 -24.39 -43.61 12.54
N GLY A 158 -25.53 -42.96 12.28
CA GLY A 158 -26.87 -43.46 12.60
C GLY A 158 -27.58 -44.02 11.36
N CYS A 159 -27.14 -45.20 10.90
CA CYS A 159 -27.91 -46.11 10.05
C CYS A 159 -27.70 -47.53 10.57
#